data_AF-A0A6B2V0J8-F1
#
_entry.id   AF-A0A6B2V0J8-F1
#
_cell.length_a   1.000
_cell.length_b   1.000
_cell.length_c   1.000
_cell.angle_alpha   90.00
_cell.angle_beta   90.00
_cell.angle_gamma   90.00
#
_symmetry.space_group_name_H-M   'P 1'
#
loop_
_entity.id
_entity.type
_entity.pdbx_description
1 polymer ?
#
loop_
_entity_poly.entity_id
_entity_poly.type
_entity_poly.pdbx_seq_one_letter_code
_entity_poly.pdbx_strand_id
1 'polypeptide(L)' 'MIVALDVAPGRFLDRGDLSLALAGAEAYDLLRAGAVRLEGERLAARTCPEPEDRLLAEAAAALVREAPGESLPDWLWR' A
#
# COMPACT_ATOMS: atom_id res chain seq x y z
N MET A 1 8.32 7.88 -10.32
CA MET A 1 8.99 9.12 -9.90
C MET A 1 9.69 8.84 -8.58
N ILE A 2 11.02 8.92 -8.51
CA ILE A 2 11.74 8.74 -7.24
C ILE A 2 11.94 10.13 -6.64
N VAL A 3 11.38 10.37 -5.45
CA VAL A 3 11.62 11.60 -4.69
C VAL A 3 12.67 11.28 -3.64
N ALA A 4 13.90 11.72 -3.84
CA ALA A 4 14.91 11.76 -2.78
C ALA A 4 14.72 13.06 -2.01
N LEU A 5 14.18 12.98 -0.79
CA LEU A 5 14.09 14.11 0.13
C LEU A 5 15.46 14.30 0.79
N ASP A 6 16.25 15.25 0.29
CA ASP A 6 17.40 15.80 1.01
C ASP A 6 16.88 16.77 2.09
N VAL A 7 16.34 16.20 3.17
CA VAL A 7 15.85 16.94 4.34
C VAL A 7 16.88 16.74 5.45
N ALA A 8 17.41 17.84 5.99
CA ALA A 8 18.26 17.81 7.17
C ALA A 8 17.57 16.97 8.27
N PRO A 9 18.22 15.93 8.83
CA PRO A 9 17.54 14.95 9.66
C PRO A 9 17.13 15.59 10.99
N GLY A 10 15.90 16.10 11.05
CA GLY A 10 15.28 16.55 12.30
C GLY A 10 14.93 15.37 13.23
N ARG A 11 14.90 14.15 12.68
CA ARG A 11 14.68 12.88 13.38
C ARG A 11 15.35 11.78 12.57
N PHE A 12 16.15 10.92 13.22
CA PHE A 12 16.59 9.67 12.60
C PHE A 12 15.35 8.81 12.36
N LEU A 13 15.00 8.63 11.08
CA LEU A 13 13.97 7.68 10.67
C LEU A 13 14.60 6.30 10.72
N ASP A 14 13.97 5.37 11.43
CA ASP A 14 14.41 3.98 11.39
C ASP A 14 14.04 3.38 10.03
N ARG A 15 14.68 2.27 9.63
CA ARG A 15 14.34 1.53 8.42
C ARG A 15 12.84 1.20 8.38
N GLY A 16 12.23 0.94 9.53
CA GLY A 16 10.78 0.72 9.66
C GLY A 16 9.92 1.93 9.26
N ASP A 17 10.38 3.16 9.50
CA ASP A 17 9.64 4.36 9.16
C ASP A 17 9.58 4.58 7.63
N LEU A 18 10.68 4.28 6.93
CA LEU A 18 10.72 4.35 5.47
C LEU A 18 9.86 3.25 4.84
N SER A 19 9.96 2.01 5.33
CA SER A 19 9.12 0.91 4.86
C SER A 19 7.64 1.23 5.03
N LEU A 20 7.26 1.77 6.19
CA LEU A 20 5.87 2.18 6.46
C LEU A 20 5.40 3.29 5.51
N ALA A 21 6.25 4.29 5.23
CA ALA A 21 5.91 5.37 4.29
C ALA A 21 5.70 4.85 2.86
N LEU A 22 6.53 3.91 2.42
CA LEU A 22 6.39 3.28 1.11
C LEU A 22 5.14 2.40 1.02
N ALA A 23 4.88 1.57 2.03
CA ALA A 23 3.65 0.79 2.12
C ALA A 23 2.40 1.71 2.09
N GLY A 24 2.44 2.85 2.80
CA GLY A 24 1.37 3.84 2.76
C GLY A 24 1.13 4.44 1.38
N ALA A 25 2.21 4.72 0.63
CA ALA A 25 2.11 5.20 -0.75
C ALA A 25 1.50 4.14 -1.68
N GLU A 26 1.92 2.88 -1.54
CA GLU A 26 1.42 1.76 -2.32
C GLU A 26 -0.07 1.48 -2.06
N ALA A 27 -0.51 1.53 -0.79
CA ALA A 27 -1.93 1.43 -0.44
C ALA A 27 -2.77 2.53 -1.11
N TYR A 28 -2.25 3.76 -1.14
CA TYR A 28 -2.92 4.88 -1.80
C TYR A 28 -3.02 4.68 -3.32
N ASP A 29 -1.96 4.20 -3.94
CA ASP A 29 -1.94 3.94 -5.39
C ASP A 29 -2.91 2.80 -5.78
N LEU A 30 -3.00 1.74 -4.96
CA LEU A 30 -3.98 0.66 -5.16
C LEU A 30 -5.44 1.17 -5.04
N LEU A 31 -5.71 2.07 -4.08
CA LEU A 31 -7.02 2.72 -3.95
C LEU A 31 -7.33 3.60 -5.16
N ARG A 32 -6.35 4.37 -5.64
CA ARG A 32 -6.50 5.20 -6.85
C ARG A 32 -6.71 4.38 -8.12
N ALA A 33 -6.05 3.23 -8.24
CA ALA A 33 -6.22 2.29 -9.34
C ALA A 33 -7.56 1.52 -9.29
N GLY A 34 -8.29 1.61 -8.17
CA GLY A 34 -9.55 0.87 -7.98
C GLY A 34 -9.36 -0.64 -7.81
N ALA A 35 -8.11 -1.10 -7.62
CA ALA A 35 -7.78 -2.49 -7.34
C ALA A 35 -8.30 -2.93 -5.96
N VAL A 36 -8.39 -1.98 -5.02
CA VAL A 36 -8.96 -2.17 -3.69
C VAL A 36 -9.96 -1.10 -3.33
N ARG A 37 -10.81 -1.40 -2.36
CA ARG A 37 -11.62 -0.41 -1.64
C ARG A 37 -11.30 -0.47 -0.15
N LEU A 38 -11.40 0.66 0.52
CA LEU A 38 -11.33 0.74 1.97
C LEU A 38 -12.75 0.65 2.55
N GLU A 39 -13.03 -0.40 3.32
CA GLU A 39 -14.29 -0.60 4.05
C GLU A 39 -14.03 -0.42 5.55
N GLY A 40 -14.25 0.81 6.04
CA GLY A 40 -13.83 1.20 7.38
C GLY A 40 -12.30 1.21 7.46
N GLU A 41 -11.73 0.20 8.14
CA GLU A 41 -10.28 0.03 8.30
C GLU A 41 -9.75 -1.21 7.55
N ARG A 42 -10.57 -1.84 6.70
CA ARG A 42 -10.18 -3.06 5.97
C ARG A 42 -10.04 -2.82 4.48
N LEU A 43 -8.98 -3.38 3.89
CA LEU A 43 -8.76 -3.40 2.47
C LEU A 43 -9.51 -4.60 1.87
N ALA A 44 -10.49 -4.32 1.03
CA ALA A 44 -11.22 -5.34 0.28
C ALA A 44 -10.80 -5.28 -1.20
N ALA A 45 -10.25 -6.38 -1.70
CA ALA A 45 -9.89 -6.52 -3.10
C ALA A 45 -11.12 -6.38 -4.01
N ARG A 46 -11.01 -5.60 -5.08
CA ARG A 46 -12.04 -5.53 -6.12
C ARG A 46 -11.68 -6.47 -7.27
N THR A 47 -12.69 -6.95 -7.98
CA THR A 47 -12.52 -7.63 -9.27
C THR A 47 -12.37 -6.56 -10.37
N CYS A 48 -11.23 -5.88 -10.38
CA CYS A 48 -10.81 -4.97 -11.45
C CYS A 48 -9.77 -5.69 -12.33
N PRO A 49 -9.59 -5.32 -13.61
CA PRO A 49 -8.36 -5.67 -14.35
C PRO A 49 -7.11 -5.31 -13.55
N GLU A 50 -6.07 -6.13 -13.69
CA GLU A 50 -4.79 -5.91 -13.00
C GLU A 50 -4.22 -4.52 -13.36
N PRO A 51 -3.59 -3.83 -12.39
CA PRO A 51 -2.86 -2.59 -12.66
C PRO A 51 -1.82 -2.79 -13.77
N GLU A 52 -1.70 -1.82 -14.67
CA GLU A 52 -0.68 -1.85 -15.74
C GLU A 52 0.76 -1.74 -15.18
N ASP A 53 0.89 -1.16 -13.97
CA ASP A 53 2.17 -1.10 -13.26
C ASP A 53 2.45 -2.43 -12.56
N ARG A 54 3.62 -3.02 -12.87
CA ARG A 54 4.04 -4.31 -12.33
C ARG A 54 4.13 -4.33 -10.81
N LEU A 55 4.64 -3.26 -10.19
CA LEU A 55 4.74 -3.19 -8.73
C LEU A 55 3.34 -3.18 -8.11
N LEU A 56 2.42 -2.41 -8.69
CA LEU A 56 1.02 -2.39 -8.23
C LEU A 56 0.30 -3.73 -8.48
N ALA A 57 0.63 -4.45 -9.56
CA ALA A 57 0.08 -5.78 -9.82
C ALA A 57 0.56 -6.82 -8.79
N GLU A 58 1.85 -6.80 -8.44
CA GLU A 58 2.42 -7.66 -7.38
C GLU A 58 1.75 -7.37 -6.03
N ALA A 59 1.56 -6.09 -5.70
CA ALA A 59 0.85 -5.63 -4.51
C ALA A 59 -0.61 -6.11 -4.47
N ALA A 60 -1.30 -6.01 -5.61
CA ALA A 60 -2.68 -6.44 -5.74
C ALA A 60 -2.83 -7.97 -5.58
N ALA A 61 -1.88 -8.73 -6.12
CA ALA A 61 -1.85 -10.20 -5.99
C ALA A 61 -1.61 -10.66 -4.54
N ALA A 62 -0.92 -9.84 -3.75
CA ALA A 62 -0.63 -10.09 -2.34
C ALA A 62 -1.85 -9.95 -1.41
N LEU A 63 -2.97 -9.37 -1.88
CA LEU A 63 -4.16 -9.14 -1.07
C LEU A 63 -5.01 -10.40 -0.87
N VAL A 64 -5.54 -10.56 0.35
CA VAL A 64 -6.53 -11.59 0.66
C VAL A 64 -7.87 -11.19 0.03
N ARG A 65 -8.38 -12.02 -0.90
CA ARG A 65 -9.67 -11.80 -1.57
C ARG A 65 -10.88 -12.35 -0.79
N GLU A 66 -10.63 -13.11 0.27
CA GLU A 66 -11.69 -13.65 1.15
C GLU A 66 -12.17 -12.60 2.15
N ALA A 67 -13.49 -12.50 2.32
CA ALA A 67 -14.08 -11.67 3.36
C ALA A 67 -13.70 -12.21 4.75
N PRO A 68 -13.35 -11.36 5.73
CA PRO A 68 -13.61 -9.92 5.78
C PRO A 68 -12.50 -8.99 5.22
N GLY A 69 -11.53 -9.48 4.45
CA GLY A 69 -10.39 -8.67 3.98
C GLY A 69 -9.39 -8.33 5.09
N GLU A 70 -8.18 -7.93 4.70
CA GLU A 70 -7.09 -7.62 5.63
C GLU A 70 -7.27 -6.21 6.22
N SER A 71 -6.82 -5.99 7.47
CA SER A 71 -6.84 -4.63 8.04
C SER A 71 -5.73 -3.79 7.40
N LEU A 72 -5.98 -2.48 7.22
CA LEU A 72 -4.97 -1.57 6.70
C LEU A 72 -3.70 -1.55 7.57
N PRO A 73 -3.77 -1.50 8.92
CA PRO A 73 -2.58 -1.59 9.76
C PRO A 73 -1.79 -2.89 9.57
N ASP A 74 -2.46 -4.04 9.49
CA ASP A 74 -1.77 -5.33 9.32
C ASP A 74 -1.09 -5.40 7.95
N TRP A 75 -1.77 -4.93 6.90
CA TRP A 75 -1.22 -4.90 5.54
C TRP A 75 0.01 -3.98 5.43
N LEU A 76 -0.01 -2.82 6.10
CA LEU A 76 1.10 -1.85 6.09
C LEU A 76 2.39 -2.36 6.74
N TRP A 77 2.29 -3.35 7.63
CA TRP A 77 3.42 -3.92 8.37
C TRP A 77 3.84 -5.32 7.88
N ARG A 78 3.28 -5.79 6.76
CA ARG A 78 3.55 -7.11 6.18
C ARG A 78 4.85 -7.14 5.36
#